data_AF-A0A9Q0TI12-F1
#
_entry.id   AF-A0A9Q0TI12-F1
#
_cell.length_a   1.000
_cell.length_b   1.000
_cell.length_c   1.000
_cell.angle_alpha   90.00
_cell.angle_beta   90.00
_cell.angle_gamma   90.00
#
_symmetry.space_group_name_H-M   'P 1'
#
loop_
_entity.id
_entity.type
_entity.pdbx_description
1 polymer ?
#
loop_
_entity_poly.entity_id
_entity_poly.type
_entity_poly.pdbx_seq_one_letter_code
_entity_poly.pdbx_strand_id
1 'polypeptide(L)'
;MSHRSSSPCYSKRERLWCCFKAMNREKRLFTWLKLTRCLRKFDGLIQRISLVVSGDTQKEKLISISESVEKTEKESVVSDESLIKKRKDGESDKDGFKDLVKSSSTKAAFFSGEVNSEKLSLMKVAAVIEKSAKTGAVVLDLRGKLMDRVEWLPLSIGKLSAITKLDLSENRIMALPTTISSLQALTKLDVHSNQLINLPGSFGELINLTHLDLRENRLRSLPASFVKLTKLEDLDLSLNQFTQLPETVGRVTRLKILNVMALPTTISSLKALTKLDVHSNQLINLPESLGELINLTHLDLRANRLRSLPASFVKLTKA
;
A
#
# COMPACT_ATOMS: atom_id res chain seq x y z
N MET A 1 -53.33 40.22 -34.96
CA MET A 1 -52.63 39.39 -35.96
C MET A 1 -51.17 39.27 -35.51
N SER A 2 -50.87 38.31 -34.64
CA SER A 2 -50.26 37.00 -34.99
C SER A 2 -48.86 37.13 -35.57
N HIS A 3 -47.85 37.20 -34.70
CA HIS A 3 -46.46 36.90 -35.08
C HIS A 3 -45.91 35.74 -34.23
N ARG A 4 -45.95 34.57 -34.88
CA ARG A 4 -44.98 33.47 -34.90
C ARG A 4 -44.40 32.99 -33.57
N SER A 5 -44.90 31.82 -33.20
CA SER A 5 -44.20 30.77 -32.46
C SER A 5 -42.80 30.49 -33.04
N SER A 6 -41.77 30.66 -32.22
CA SER A 6 -40.44 30.09 -32.44
C SER A 6 -40.07 29.22 -31.24
N SER A 7 -40.22 27.91 -31.39
CA SER A 7 -39.66 26.91 -30.49
C SER A 7 -38.13 26.89 -30.65
N PRO A 8 -37.32 26.92 -29.57
CA PRO A 8 -35.93 26.50 -29.64
C PRO A 8 -35.82 25.03 -29.24
N CYS A 9 -35.28 24.24 -30.16
CA CYS A 9 -34.88 22.86 -29.96
C CYS A 9 -33.88 22.73 -28.79
N TYR A 10 -34.33 22.19 -27.65
CA TYR A 10 -33.41 21.69 -26.63
C TYR A 10 -32.78 20.37 -27.11
N SER A 11 -31.47 20.36 -27.30
CA SER A 11 -30.75 19.22 -27.86
C SER A 11 -30.83 17.99 -26.93
N LYS A 12 -31.01 16.79 -27.50
CA LYS A 12 -31.04 15.50 -26.77
C LYS A 12 -29.86 15.30 -25.79
N ARG A 13 -28.71 15.96 -26.04
CA ARG A 13 -27.50 15.89 -25.20
C ARG A 13 -27.67 16.55 -23.83
N GLU A 14 -28.38 17.67 -23.74
CA GLU A 14 -28.58 18.37 -22.46
C GLU A 14 -29.53 17.61 -21.53
N ARG A 15 -30.56 16.96 -22.09
CA ARG A 15 -31.46 16.10 -21.32
C ARG A 15 -30.73 14.86 -20.78
N LEU A 16 -29.86 14.24 -21.57
CA LEU A 16 -29.03 13.12 -21.14
C LEU A 16 -28.02 13.53 -20.06
N TRP A 17 -27.43 14.72 -20.16
CA TRP A 17 -26.51 15.24 -19.15
C TRP A 17 -27.20 15.58 -17.83
N CYS A 18 -28.41 16.16 -17.89
CA CYS A 18 -29.25 16.39 -16.70
C CYS A 18 -29.69 15.06 -16.06
N CYS A 19 -30.11 14.06 -16.84
CA CYS A 19 -30.40 12.70 -16.34
C CYS A 19 -29.17 12.02 -15.73
N PHE A 20 -27.99 12.16 -16.34
CA PHE A 20 -26.74 11.63 -15.78
C PHE A 20 -26.38 12.31 -14.45
N LYS A 21 -26.53 13.64 -14.36
CA LYS A 21 -26.34 14.37 -13.09
C LYS A 21 -27.36 13.96 -12.02
N ALA A 22 -28.63 13.74 -12.40
CA ALA A 22 -29.67 13.27 -11.48
C ALA A 22 -29.39 11.84 -10.99
N MET A 23 -29.07 10.92 -11.89
CA MET A 23 -28.73 9.53 -11.56
C MET A 23 -27.45 9.44 -10.72
N ASN A 24 -26.48 10.34 -10.92
CA ASN A 24 -25.27 10.38 -10.10
C ASN A 24 -25.53 11.01 -8.71
N ARG A 25 -26.49 11.94 -8.60
CA ARG A 25 -26.98 12.44 -7.30
C ARG A 25 -27.74 11.35 -6.54
N GLU A 26 -28.58 10.56 -7.20
CA GLU A 26 -29.28 9.42 -6.59
C GLU A 26 -28.32 8.33 -6.12
N LYS A 27 -27.33 7.95 -6.93
CA LYS A 27 -26.28 7.00 -6.52
C LYS A 27 -25.53 7.49 -5.28
N ARG A 28 -25.17 8.80 -5.25
CA ARG A 28 -24.53 9.43 -4.09
C ARG A 28 -25.42 9.44 -2.85
N LEU A 29 -26.71 9.76 -3.00
CA LEU A 29 -27.71 9.73 -1.92
C LEU A 29 -27.88 8.31 -1.38
N PHE A 30 -27.91 7.30 -2.25
CA PHE A 30 -28.03 5.90 -1.84
C PHE A 30 -26.79 5.41 -1.07
N THR A 31 -25.58 5.76 -1.52
CA THR A 31 -24.36 5.52 -0.74
C THR A 31 -24.36 6.27 0.58
N TRP A 32 -24.84 7.51 0.61
CA TRP A 32 -24.92 8.34 1.82
C TRP A 32 -25.95 7.78 2.83
N LEU A 33 -27.10 7.28 2.36
CA LEU A 33 -28.10 6.56 3.15
C LEU A 33 -27.54 5.24 3.72
N LYS A 34 -26.78 4.49 2.92
CA LYS A 34 -26.07 3.29 3.41
C LYS A 34 -25.04 3.65 4.50
N LEU A 35 -24.27 4.72 4.29
CA LEU A 35 -23.26 5.18 5.25
C LEU A 35 -23.90 5.68 6.55
N THR A 36 -24.95 6.50 6.48
CA THR A 36 -25.68 7.00 7.66
C THR A 36 -26.38 5.87 8.43
N ARG A 37 -26.92 4.87 7.73
CA ARG A 37 -27.45 3.66 8.38
C ARG A 37 -26.35 2.83 9.05
N CYS A 38 -25.14 2.81 8.50
CA CYS A 38 -23.98 2.15 9.11
C CYS A 38 -23.49 2.91 10.36
N LEU A 39 -23.37 4.24 10.26
CA LEU A 39 -23.00 5.10 11.38
C LEU A 39 -23.99 4.99 12.54
N ARG A 40 -25.30 4.96 12.27
CA ARG A 40 -26.33 4.78 13.30
C ARG A 40 -26.20 3.44 14.04
N LYS A 41 -25.78 2.38 13.34
CA LYS A 41 -25.50 1.08 13.98
C LYS A 41 -24.25 1.15 14.86
N PHE A 42 -23.24 1.92 14.44
CA PHE A 42 -22.05 2.19 15.24
C PHE A 42 -22.36 3.00 16.51
N ASP A 43 -23.19 4.05 16.40
CA ASP A 43 -23.60 4.85 17.56
C ASP A 43 -24.33 4.00 18.62
N GLY A 44 -25.20 3.08 18.18
CA GLY A 44 -25.86 2.13 19.07
C GLY A 44 -24.91 1.13 19.73
N LEU A 45 -23.83 0.73 19.04
CA LEU A 45 -22.78 -0.11 19.62
C LEU A 45 -21.91 0.67 20.62
N ILE A 46 -21.58 1.92 20.30
CA ILE A 46 -20.80 2.81 21.17
C ILE A 46 -21.57 3.08 22.46
N GLN A 47 -22.88 3.37 22.40
CA GLN A 47 -23.70 3.54 23.61
C GLN A 47 -23.76 2.26 24.46
N ARG A 48 -23.87 1.08 23.84
CA ARG A 48 -23.89 -0.21 24.56
C ARG A 48 -22.55 -0.53 25.22
N ILE A 49 -21.44 -0.24 24.54
CA ILE A 49 -20.10 -0.40 25.12
C ILE A 49 -19.89 0.62 26.24
N SER A 50 -20.35 1.86 26.07
CA SER A 50 -20.30 2.88 27.11
C SER A 50 -21.07 2.45 28.36
N LEU A 51 -22.25 1.83 28.22
CA LEU A 51 -23.03 1.32 29.36
C LEU A 51 -22.34 0.15 30.09
N VAL A 52 -21.63 -0.70 29.35
CA VAL A 52 -20.85 -1.81 29.94
C VAL A 52 -19.58 -1.29 30.65
N VAL A 53 -18.99 -0.20 30.16
CA VAL A 53 -17.78 0.42 30.73
C VAL A 53 -18.09 1.32 31.94
N SER A 54 -19.28 1.93 32.01
CA SER A 54 -19.67 2.84 33.10
C SER A 54 -20.07 2.16 34.41
N GLY A 55 -20.03 0.83 34.52
CA GLY A 55 -19.98 0.14 35.82
C GLY A 55 -21.21 0.23 36.71
N ASP A 56 -22.43 0.20 36.16
CA ASP A 56 -23.63 -0.06 36.97
C ASP A 56 -23.89 -1.57 37.10
N THR A 57 -23.35 -2.17 38.15
CA THR A 57 -23.75 -3.49 38.62
C THR A 57 -25.11 -3.41 39.32
N GLN A 58 -26.18 -3.65 38.57
CA GLN A 58 -27.38 -4.30 39.10
C GLN A 58 -27.44 -5.72 38.53
N LYS A 59 -27.12 -6.66 39.41
CA LYS A 59 -26.94 -8.08 39.16
C LYS A 59 -28.31 -8.74 39.00
N GLU A 60 -29.00 -8.56 37.87
CA GLU A 60 -30.21 -9.35 37.55
C GLU A 60 -30.65 -9.25 36.07
N LYS A 61 -29.93 -9.97 35.17
CA LYS A 61 -30.49 -10.74 34.03
C LYS A 61 -29.36 -11.33 33.19
N LEU A 62 -28.76 -12.39 33.73
CA LEU A 62 -27.90 -13.32 33.00
C LEU A 62 -28.76 -14.38 32.28
N ILE A 63 -29.78 -14.00 31.49
CA ILE A 63 -30.51 -14.94 30.61
C ILE A 63 -31.08 -14.15 29.41
N SER A 64 -30.44 -14.29 28.25
CA SER A 64 -31.01 -14.21 26.87
C SER A 64 -29.97 -13.98 25.75
N ILE A 65 -28.68 -14.22 26.03
CA ILE A 65 -27.63 -14.20 24.99
C ILE A 65 -27.68 -15.54 24.23
N SER A 66 -28.64 -15.69 23.30
CA SER A 66 -28.57 -16.68 22.19
C SER A 66 -29.74 -16.65 21.20
N GLU A 67 -30.83 -15.92 21.43
CA GLU A 67 -32.11 -16.30 20.77
C GLU A 67 -32.76 -15.27 19.83
N SER A 68 -31.98 -14.49 19.05
CA SER A 68 -32.59 -13.62 18.03
C SER A 68 -31.75 -13.45 16.76
N VAL A 69 -31.06 -14.51 16.34
CA VAL A 69 -30.54 -14.65 14.98
C VAL A 69 -31.28 -15.82 14.33
N GLU A 70 -32.49 -15.59 13.86
CA GLU A 70 -33.09 -16.26 12.69
C GLU A 70 -34.54 -15.80 12.47
N LYS A 71 -34.96 -15.84 11.19
CA LYS A 71 -36.31 -15.64 10.62
C LYS A 71 -36.71 -14.19 10.24
N THR A 72 -36.47 -13.79 8.98
CA THR A 72 -37.34 -13.90 7.75
C THR A 72 -38.28 -12.69 7.61
N GLU A 73 -38.57 -12.06 6.47
CA GLU A 73 -38.51 -12.47 5.06
C GLU A 73 -38.66 -11.29 4.06
N LYS A 74 -38.15 -11.54 2.85
CA LYS A 74 -38.46 -11.13 1.46
C LYS A 74 -39.37 -9.93 1.13
N GLU A 75 -38.89 -9.18 0.14
CA GLU A 75 -39.55 -8.77 -1.13
C GLU A 75 -38.40 -8.32 -2.07
N SER A 76 -38.39 -8.38 -3.40
CA SER A 76 -39.07 -9.11 -4.48
C SER A 76 -38.25 -8.74 -5.73
N VAL A 77 -37.72 -9.71 -6.49
CA VAL A 77 -37.15 -9.46 -7.83
C VAL A 77 -37.70 -10.50 -8.77
N VAL A 78 -38.36 -10.00 -9.80
CA VAL A 78 -38.99 -10.71 -10.91
C VAL A 78 -37.93 -11.47 -11.71
N SER A 79 -38.22 -12.74 -11.95
CA SER A 79 -37.50 -13.61 -12.89
C SER A 79 -37.98 -13.35 -14.31
N ASP A 80 -37.05 -13.37 -15.27
CA ASP A 80 -37.34 -13.76 -16.65
C ASP A 80 -36.67 -15.10 -16.92
N GLU A 81 -37.45 -16.01 -17.48
CA GLU A 81 -37.18 -17.41 -17.73
C GLU A 81 -36.99 -17.61 -19.24
N SER A 82 -35.95 -18.31 -19.67
CA SER A 82 -36.00 -19.08 -20.94
C SER A 82 -34.90 -20.16 -21.02
N LEU A 83 -35.36 -21.41 -20.88
CA LEU A 83 -35.17 -22.59 -21.76
C LEU A 83 -33.76 -22.74 -22.42
N ILE A 84 -33.02 -23.85 -22.29
CA ILE A 84 -33.29 -25.17 -22.92
C ILE A 84 -32.41 -26.28 -22.27
N LYS A 85 -32.98 -27.50 -22.27
CA LYS A 85 -32.55 -28.80 -21.73
C LYS A 85 -31.27 -29.45 -22.33
N LYS A 86 -30.61 -30.23 -21.45
CA LYS A 86 -30.01 -31.60 -21.59
C LYS A 86 -28.99 -31.88 -22.70
N ARG A 87 -27.87 -32.51 -22.31
CA ARG A 87 -27.61 -33.96 -22.50
C ARG A 87 -26.36 -34.42 -21.74
N LYS A 88 -26.30 -35.74 -21.56
CA LYS A 88 -25.48 -36.58 -20.69
C LYS A 88 -24.48 -37.36 -21.58
N ASP A 89 -23.47 -37.97 -20.95
CA ASP A 89 -22.78 -39.24 -21.31
C ASP A 89 -21.26 -39.22 -21.67
N GLY A 90 -20.56 -40.25 -21.13
CA GLY A 90 -19.23 -40.82 -21.49
C GLY A 90 -18.06 -40.33 -20.62
N GLU A 91 -17.49 -41.02 -19.62
CA GLU A 91 -16.93 -42.39 -19.44
C GLU A 91 -15.57 -42.64 -20.15
N SER A 92 -14.48 -42.79 -19.37
CA SER A 92 -13.48 -43.90 -19.32
C SER A 92 -12.08 -43.34 -19.68
N ASP A 93 -10.89 -43.74 -19.19
CA ASP A 93 -10.29 -44.93 -18.54
C ASP A 93 -9.04 -44.48 -17.73
N LYS A 94 -8.77 -44.95 -16.50
CA LYS A 94 -7.99 -46.13 -16.02
C LYS A 94 -6.47 -46.17 -16.30
N ASP A 95 -5.69 -46.25 -15.21
CA ASP A 95 -4.60 -47.22 -14.89
C ASP A 95 -3.77 -46.64 -13.70
N GLY A 96 -3.60 -47.26 -12.52
CA GLY A 96 -2.92 -48.53 -12.21
C GLY A 96 -1.39 -48.29 -12.17
N PHE A 97 -0.57 -48.52 -11.14
CA PHE A 97 -0.59 -49.38 -9.95
C PHE A 97 0.69 -49.11 -9.09
N LYS A 98 0.62 -49.36 -7.78
CA LYS A 98 1.67 -49.88 -6.83
C LYS A 98 2.76 -49.02 -6.13
N ASP A 99 2.68 -49.15 -4.79
CA ASP A 99 3.68 -49.60 -3.78
C ASP A 99 4.87 -48.73 -3.29
N LEU A 100 4.69 -48.25 -2.05
CA LEU A 100 5.45 -48.57 -0.82
C LEU A 100 6.92 -48.11 -0.58
N VAL A 101 7.08 -47.46 0.59
CA VAL A 101 8.23 -47.41 1.53
C VAL A 101 9.24 -46.24 1.46
N LYS A 102 9.20 -45.45 2.56
CA LYS A 102 10.24 -44.78 3.35
C LYS A 102 11.65 -44.63 2.74
N SER A 103 12.19 -43.41 2.79
CA SER A 103 13.27 -43.05 3.72
C SER A 103 13.70 -41.58 3.61
N SER A 104 14.21 -41.09 4.73
CA SER A 104 14.84 -39.80 4.96
C SER A 104 15.98 -39.47 3.99
N SER A 105 16.11 -38.20 3.60
CA SER A 105 17.29 -37.40 3.98
C SER A 105 17.20 -35.99 3.40
N THR A 106 17.68 -35.07 4.24
CA THR A 106 17.98 -33.66 4.00
C THR A 106 18.64 -33.39 2.65
N LYS A 107 18.07 -32.47 1.86
CA LYS A 107 18.86 -31.65 0.94
C LYS A 107 18.16 -30.34 0.63
N ALA A 108 18.94 -29.26 0.79
CA ALA A 108 18.57 -27.87 0.59
C ALA A 108 17.90 -27.66 -0.77
N ALA A 109 16.73 -27.03 -0.76
CA ALA A 109 16.07 -26.60 -1.98
C ALA A 109 16.41 -25.13 -2.23
N PHE A 110 17.40 -24.92 -3.09
CA PHE A 110 17.36 -23.79 -4.02
C PHE A 110 16.07 -23.92 -4.84
N PHE A 111 15.16 -22.96 -4.68
CA PHE A 111 14.05 -22.78 -5.62
C PHE A 111 14.36 -21.56 -6.48
N SER A 112 15.12 -21.79 -7.55
CA SER A 112 15.03 -20.99 -8.76
C SER A 112 14.25 -21.83 -9.78
N GLY A 113 12.99 -21.48 -9.95
CA GLY A 113 12.10 -22.14 -10.90
C GLY A 113 10.75 -21.46 -10.82
N GLU A 114 10.30 -20.90 -11.94
CA GLU A 114 8.97 -20.34 -12.10
C GLU A 114 7.93 -21.34 -11.59
N VAL A 115 7.21 -20.95 -10.55
CA VAL A 115 6.05 -21.68 -10.05
C VAL A 115 4.98 -20.63 -9.89
N ASN A 116 3.81 -20.93 -10.43
CA ASN A 116 2.55 -20.25 -10.16
C ASN A 116 2.34 -20.27 -8.63
N SER A 117 2.99 -19.33 -7.92
CA SER A 117 3.01 -19.30 -6.48
C SER A 117 1.60 -19.00 -6.05
N GLU A 118 0.95 -19.91 -5.32
CA GLU A 118 -0.36 -19.65 -4.76
C GLU A 118 -0.28 -18.35 -3.95
N LYS A 119 -0.75 -17.26 -4.55
CA LYS A 119 -0.78 -15.96 -3.90
C LYS A 119 -1.56 -16.10 -2.60
N LEU A 120 -1.01 -15.58 -1.52
CA LEU A 120 -1.52 -15.70 -0.17
C LEU A 120 -2.77 -14.83 -0.02
N SER A 121 -3.81 -15.40 0.59
CA SER A 121 -4.96 -14.62 1.06
C SER A 121 -4.57 -13.80 2.27
N LEU A 122 -5.34 -12.75 2.58
CA LEU A 122 -5.14 -11.95 3.79
C LEU A 122 -5.06 -12.81 5.05
N MET A 123 -5.88 -13.86 5.13
CA MET A 123 -5.88 -14.81 6.26
C MET A 123 -4.60 -15.65 6.30
N LYS A 124 -4.11 -16.14 5.16
CA LYS A 124 -2.82 -16.84 5.07
C LYS A 124 -1.65 -15.91 5.44
N VAL A 125 -1.65 -14.66 4.96
CA VAL A 125 -0.64 -13.65 5.31
C VAL A 125 -0.62 -13.39 6.82
N ALA A 126 -1.78 -13.18 7.43
CA ALA A 126 -1.89 -13.00 8.88
C ALA A 126 -1.33 -14.22 9.65
N ALA A 127 -1.64 -15.44 9.19
CA ALA A 127 -1.10 -16.66 9.81
C ALA A 127 0.43 -16.78 9.68
N VAL A 128 1.00 -16.42 8.52
CA VAL A 128 2.46 -16.39 8.31
C VAL A 128 3.11 -15.37 9.24
N ILE A 129 2.53 -14.18 9.38
CA ILE A 129 3.00 -13.14 10.30
C ILE A 129 2.97 -13.64 11.75
N GLU A 130 1.87 -14.26 12.18
CA GLU A 130 1.77 -14.77 13.55
C GLU A 130 2.73 -15.92 13.83
N LYS A 131 2.91 -16.82 12.86
CA LYS A 131 3.91 -17.89 12.95
C LYS A 131 5.32 -17.29 13.07
N SER A 132 5.64 -16.32 12.23
CA SER A 132 6.95 -15.66 12.21
C SER A 132 7.23 -14.89 13.50
N ALA A 133 6.20 -14.27 14.08
CA ALA A 133 6.29 -13.61 15.39
C ALA A 133 6.61 -14.62 16.50
N LYS A 134 5.94 -15.79 16.52
CA LYS A 134 6.17 -16.85 17.50
C LYS A 134 7.54 -17.49 17.38
N THR A 135 8.05 -17.65 16.16
CA THR A 135 9.37 -18.24 15.93
C THR A 135 10.52 -17.24 16.12
N GLY A 136 10.23 -15.96 16.35
CA GLY A 136 11.25 -14.91 16.45
C GLY A 136 12.00 -14.70 15.14
N ALA A 137 11.31 -14.79 14.00
CA ALA A 137 11.93 -14.67 12.69
C ALA A 137 12.60 -13.29 12.52
N VAL A 138 13.87 -13.32 12.07
CA VAL A 138 14.68 -12.12 11.86
C VAL A 138 14.45 -11.51 10.48
N VAL A 139 14.03 -12.34 9.51
CA VAL A 139 13.76 -11.95 8.13
C VAL A 139 12.39 -12.49 7.73
N LEU A 140 11.55 -11.65 7.14
CA LEU A 140 10.30 -12.05 6.52
C LEU A 140 10.27 -11.55 5.08
N ASP A 141 10.08 -12.48 4.16
CA ASP A 141 9.93 -12.20 2.74
C ASP A 141 8.51 -12.57 2.29
N LEU A 142 7.78 -11.55 1.84
CA LEU A 142 6.46 -11.63 1.23
C LEU A 142 6.44 -11.02 -0.18
N ARG A 143 7.61 -10.94 -0.85
CA ARG A 143 7.74 -10.39 -2.20
C ARG A 143 6.86 -11.10 -3.20
N GLY A 144 5.96 -10.37 -3.86
CA GLY A 144 5.02 -10.91 -4.85
C GLY A 144 4.08 -12.01 -4.34
N LYS A 145 4.07 -12.28 -3.02
CA LYS A 145 3.32 -13.40 -2.44
C LYS A 145 1.87 -13.03 -2.15
N LEU A 146 1.47 -11.76 -2.19
CA LEU A 146 0.11 -11.36 -1.84
C LEU A 146 -0.84 -11.53 -3.03
N MET A 147 -2.08 -11.94 -2.75
CA MET A 147 -3.15 -11.89 -3.75
C MET A 147 -3.39 -10.47 -4.22
N ASP A 148 -3.79 -10.34 -5.49
CA ASP A 148 -4.06 -9.05 -6.13
C ASP A 148 -5.16 -8.23 -5.44
N ARG A 149 -6.01 -8.88 -4.64
CA ARG A 149 -7.08 -8.25 -3.84
C ARG A 149 -6.60 -7.79 -2.45
N VAL A 150 -5.39 -8.15 -2.03
CA VAL A 150 -4.82 -7.77 -0.74
C VAL A 150 -4.11 -6.43 -0.92
N GLU A 151 -4.92 -5.37 -0.86
CA GLU A 151 -4.44 -3.99 -0.94
C GLU A 151 -3.90 -3.47 0.40
N TRP A 152 -4.13 -4.21 1.49
CA TRP A 152 -3.83 -3.79 2.87
C TRP A 152 -3.19 -4.93 3.65
N LEU A 153 -2.19 -4.61 4.46
CA LEU A 153 -1.58 -5.57 5.39
C LEU A 153 -2.37 -5.63 6.71
N PRO A 154 -2.44 -6.80 7.36
CA PRO A 154 -3.10 -6.93 8.65
C PRO A 154 -2.31 -6.21 9.75
N LEU A 155 -3.02 -5.65 10.74
CA LEU A 155 -2.42 -4.96 11.88
C LEU A 155 -1.46 -5.85 12.69
N SER A 156 -1.61 -7.18 12.59
CA SER A 156 -0.75 -8.17 13.22
C SER A 156 0.72 -8.07 12.81
N ILE A 157 1.05 -7.37 11.71
CA ILE A 157 2.45 -7.10 11.32
C ILE A 157 3.25 -6.51 12.48
N GLY A 158 2.64 -5.65 13.31
CA GLY A 158 3.29 -5.04 14.47
C GLY A 158 3.73 -6.00 15.57
N LYS A 159 3.28 -7.27 15.53
CA LYS A 159 3.73 -8.32 16.46
C LYS A 159 5.16 -8.81 16.17
N LEU A 160 5.73 -8.49 15.00
CA LEU A 160 7.06 -8.95 14.57
C LEU A 160 8.21 -8.16 15.24
N SER A 161 8.28 -8.12 16.56
CA SER A 161 9.24 -7.28 17.30
C SER A 161 10.72 -7.60 17.03
N ALA A 162 11.04 -8.84 16.66
CA ALA A 162 12.41 -9.31 16.41
C ALA A 162 12.87 -9.14 14.96
N ILE A 163 12.00 -8.68 14.05
CA ILE A 163 12.32 -8.64 12.62
C ILE A 163 13.30 -7.51 12.30
N THR A 164 14.33 -7.82 11.52
CA THR A 164 15.36 -6.86 11.08
C THR A 164 15.29 -6.57 9.60
N LYS A 165 14.75 -7.50 8.78
CA LYS A 165 14.56 -7.32 7.35
C LYS A 165 13.15 -7.75 6.95
N LEU A 166 12.42 -6.85 6.31
CA LEU A 166 11.07 -7.10 5.82
C LEU A 166 11.02 -6.76 4.33
N ASP A 167 10.65 -7.75 3.52
CA ASP A 167 10.44 -7.59 2.09
C ASP A 167 8.94 -7.77 1.77
N LEU A 168 8.35 -6.71 1.24
CA LEU A 168 6.95 -6.59 0.82
C LEU A 168 6.87 -6.14 -0.65
N SER A 169 7.97 -6.22 -1.39
CA SER A 169 8.08 -5.75 -2.77
C SER A 169 7.17 -6.51 -3.74
N GLU A 170 6.91 -5.92 -4.91
CA GLU A 170 6.16 -6.54 -6.02
C GLU A 170 4.74 -7.00 -5.66
N ASN A 171 4.09 -6.29 -4.75
CA ASN A 171 2.70 -6.53 -4.36
C ASN A 171 1.79 -5.39 -4.84
N ARG A 172 0.53 -5.36 -4.39
CA ARG A 172 -0.44 -4.30 -4.74
C ARG A 172 -0.88 -3.49 -3.50
N ILE A 173 0.03 -3.30 -2.55
CA ILE A 173 -0.28 -2.66 -1.27
C ILE A 173 -0.50 -1.16 -1.51
N MET A 174 -1.64 -0.64 -1.03
CA MET A 174 -2.02 0.77 -1.16
C MET A 174 -1.63 1.62 0.06
N ALA A 175 -1.56 0.99 1.24
CA ALA A 175 -1.05 1.64 2.46
C ALA A 175 -0.45 0.64 3.44
N LEU A 176 0.52 1.12 4.21
CA LEU A 176 1.07 0.39 5.35
C LEU A 176 0.23 0.69 6.61
N PRO A 177 -0.05 -0.33 7.45
CA PRO A 177 -0.73 -0.12 8.72
C PRO A 177 0.13 0.72 9.66
N THR A 178 -0.49 1.48 10.56
CA THR A 178 0.23 2.28 11.56
C THR A 178 1.08 1.42 12.49
N THR A 179 0.71 0.17 12.70
CA THR A 179 1.45 -0.82 13.51
C THR A 179 2.80 -1.24 12.90
N ILE A 180 3.11 -0.83 11.67
CA ILE A 180 4.46 -1.00 11.12
C ILE A 180 5.51 -0.30 12.00
N SER A 181 5.13 0.78 12.69
CA SER A 181 6.05 1.50 13.59
C SER A 181 6.46 0.70 14.83
N SER A 182 5.75 -0.37 15.16
CA SER A 182 6.11 -1.25 16.28
C SER A 182 7.33 -2.14 15.98
N LEU A 183 7.80 -2.19 14.73
CA LEU A 183 8.96 -2.98 14.31
C LEU A 183 10.29 -2.29 14.67
N GLN A 184 10.55 -2.17 15.98
CA GLN A 184 11.69 -1.41 16.50
C GLN A 184 13.07 -2.01 16.14
N ALA A 185 13.15 -3.30 15.83
CA ALA A 185 14.37 -3.95 15.37
C ALA A 185 14.62 -3.82 13.85
N LEU A 186 13.68 -3.24 13.08
CA LEU A 186 13.74 -3.21 11.63
C LEU A 186 14.89 -2.34 11.14
N THR A 187 15.75 -2.92 10.31
CA THR A 187 16.93 -2.26 9.73
C THR A 187 16.83 -2.11 8.21
N LYS A 188 16.13 -3.03 7.54
CA LYS A 188 15.89 -2.98 6.09
C LYS A 188 14.41 -3.20 5.79
N LEU A 189 13.81 -2.29 5.04
CA LEU A 189 12.44 -2.40 4.57
C LEU A 189 12.44 -2.22 3.05
N ASP A 190 11.95 -3.25 2.37
CA ASP A 190 11.69 -3.20 0.93
C ASP A 190 10.19 -3.25 0.69
N VAL A 191 9.66 -2.23 0.03
CA VAL A 191 8.26 -2.11 -0.37
C VAL A 191 8.16 -1.61 -1.82
N HIS A 192 9.17 -1.90 -2.65
CA HIS A 192 9.16 -1.45 -4.03
C HIS A 192 8.04 -2.07 -4.88
N SER A 193 7.72 -1.44 -6.00
CA SER A 193 6.74 -1.94 -6.98
C SER A 193 5.39 -2.26 -6.32
N ASN A 194 4.86 -1.28 -5.59
CA ASN A 194 3.57 -1.33 -4.90
C ASN A 194 2.70 -0.12 -5.33
N GLN A 195 1.60 0.15 -4.63
CA GLN A 195 0.68 1.25 -4.95
C GLN A 195 0.55 2.25 -3.79
N LEU A 196 1.60 2.38 -2.96
CA LEU A 196 1.57 3.22 -1.77
C LEU A 196 1.35 4.68 -2.14
N ILE A 197 0.29 5.28 -1.58
CA ILE A 197 -0.04 6.70 -1.81
C ILE A 197 0.60 7.58 -0.74
N ASN A 198 0.63 7.11 0.50
CA ASN A 198 1.23 7.78 1.65
C ASN A 198 1.86 6.75 2.59
N LEU A 199 2.83 7.20 3.38
CA LEU A 199 3.33 6.46 4.54
C LEU A 199 2.55 6.88 5.81
N PRO A 200 2.40 5.99 6.81
CA PRO A 200 1.73 6.34 8.06
C PRO A 200 2.47 7.46 8.80
N GLY A 201 1.73 8.28 9.56
CA GLY A 201 2.32 9.38 10.34
C GLY A 201 3.35 8.90 11.38
N SER A 202 3.25 7.66 11.84
CA SER A 202 4.19 7.01 12.77
C SER A 202 5.42 6.38 12.09
N PHE A 203 5.56 6.46 10.76
CA PHE A 203 6.63 5.76 10.03
C PHE A 203 8.05 6.12 10.52
N GLY A 204 8.26 7.36 10.98
CA GLY A 204 9.52 7.80 11.55
C GLY A 204 9.96 7.12 12.86
N GLU A 205 9.08 6.34 13.50
CA GLU A 205 9.42 5.58 14.72
C GLU A 205 10.27 4.34 14.44
N LEU A 206 10.51 4.00 13.17
CA LEU A 206 11.47 2.99 12.73
C LEU A 206 12.92 3.48 12.90
N ILE A 207 13.31 3.83 14.12
CA ILE A 207 14.57 4.54 14.44
C ILE A 207 15.84 3.76 14.08
N ASN A 208 15.73 2.45 13.86
CA ASN A 208 16.83 1.56 13.48
C ASN A 208 16.93 1.31 11.98
N LEU A 209 16.05 1.91 11.18
CA LEU A 209 16.04 1.72 9.73
C LEU A 209 17.30 2.32 9.11
N THR A 210 17.97 1.51 8.29
CA THR A 210 19.22 1.86 7.61
C THR A 210 19.06 1.82 6.09
N HIS A 211 18.19 0.94 5.59
CA HIS A 211 17.90 0.82 4.16
C HIS A 211 16.38 0.84 3.95
N LEU A 212 15.92 1.67 3.01
CA LEU A 212 14.51 1.82 2.66
C LEU A 212 14.35 1.91 1.14
N ASP A 213 13.73 0.90 0.55
CA ASP A 213 13.35 0.92 -0.86
C ASP A 213 11.83 1.17 -0.98
N LEU A 214 11.48 2.32 -1.55
CA LEU A 214 10.12 2.77 -1.85
C LEU A 214 9.92 3.01 -3.35
N ARG A 215 10.83 2.54 -4.21
CA ARG A 215 10.75 2.80 -5.65
C ARG A 215 9.46 2.24 -6.25
N GLU A 216 9.02 2.83 -7.34
CA GLU A 216 7.84 2.38 -8.10
C GLU A 216 6.59 2.27 -7.20
N ASN A 217 6.26 3.39 -6.56
CA ASN A 217 5.05 3.58 -5.78
C ASN A 217 4.31 4.84 -6.26
N ARG A 218 3.32 5.33 -5.50
CA ARG A 218 2.51 6.51 -5.86
C ARG A 218 2.65 7.63 -4.82
N LEU A 219 3.77 7.68 -4.11
CA LEU A 219 4.02 8.64 -3.04
C LEU A 219 4.13 10.04 -3.60
N ARG A 220 3.48 10.99 -2.93
CA ARG A 220 3.54 12.43 -3.25
C ARG A 220 4.25 13.26 -2.18
N SER A 221 4.29 12.74 -0.96
CA SER A 221 4.92 13.38 0.18
C SER A 221 5.44 12.32 1.15
N LEU A 222 6.30 12.75 2.06
CA LEU A 222 6.76 11.95 3.19
C LEU A 222 6.19 12.55 4.49
N PRO A 223 5.88 11.73 5.51
CA PRO A 223 5.35 12.22 6.77
C PRO A 223 6.39 13.08 7.50
N ALA A 224 5.95 14.05 8.30
CA ALA A 224 6.85 14.91 9.08
C ALA A 224 7.76 14.10 10.03
N SER A 225 7.30 12.94 10.50
CA SER A 225 8.07 12.03 11.34
C SER A 225 9.28 11.41 10.63
N PHE A 226 9.34 11.42 9.29
CA PHE A 226 10.43 10.82 8.51
C PHE A 226 11.82 11.34 8.92
N VAL A 227 11.88 12.56 9.44
CA VAL A 227 13.12 13.15 9.99
C VAL A 227 13.72 12.39 11.18
N LYS A 228 12.93 11.55 11.87
CA LYS A 228 13.37 10.74 13.00
C LYS A 228 14.22 9.55 12.56
N LEU A 229 14.26 9.20 11.27
CA LEU A 229 15.04 8.11 10.70
C LEU A 229 16.54 8.45 10.62
N THR A 230 17.13 8.84 11.75
CA THR A 230 18.50 9.37 11.85
C THR A 230 19.60 8.39 11.47
N LYS A 231 19.29 7.08 11.38
CA LYS A 231 20.21 6.01 10.98
C LYS A 231 20.09 5.60 9.51
N LEU A 232 19.18 6.20 8.75
CA LEU A 232 18.96 5.83 7.36
C LEU A 232 20.17 6.21 6.51
N GLU A 233 20.71 5.24 5.78
CA GLU A 233 21.90 5.37 4.94
C GLU A 233 21.58 5.21 3.45
N ASP A 234 20.56 4.41 3.13
CA ASP A 234 20.15 4.09 1.75
C ASP A 234 18.64 4.32 1.60
N LEU A 235 18.28 5.15 0.63
CA LEU A 235 16.91 5.54 0.34
C LEU A 235 16.65 5.61 -1.16
N ASP A 236 15.74 4.77 -1.63
CA ASP A 236 15.22 4.83 -2.99
C ASP A 236 13.76 5.31 -3.00
N LEU A 237 13.52 6.45 -3.65
CA LEU A 237 12.21 7.06 -3.88
C LEU A 237 11.94 7.27 -5.38
N SER A 238 12.72 6.63 -6.25
CA SER A 238 12.54 6.71 -7.70
C SER A 238 11.18 6.18 -8.14
N LEU A 239 10.74 6.55 -9.34
CA LEU A 239 9.46 6.10 -9.91
C LEU A 239 8.25 6.32 -8.98
N ASN A 240 8.22 7.46 -8.27
CA ASN A 240 7.09 7.93 -7.46
C ASN A 240 6.45 9.19 -8.07
N GLN A 241 5.48 9.81 -7.38
CA GLN A 241 4.73 10.98 -7.84
C GLN A 241 5.14 12.27 -7.12
N PHE A 242 6.39 12.37 -6.68
CA PHE A 242 6.92 13.59 -6.07
C PHE A 242 7.02 14.71 -7.12
N THR A 243 6.31 15.81 -6.90
CA THR A 243 6.52 17.05 -7.67
C THR A 243 7.76 17.78 -7.19
N GLN A 244 8.01 17.74 -5.88
CA GLN A 244 9.21 18.20 -5.22
C GLN A 244 9.52 17.24 -4.06
N LEU A 245 10.81 16.98 -3.81
CA LEU A 245 11.20 16.20 -2.66
C LEU A 245 11.03 17.06 -1.39
N PRO A 246 10.37 16.56 -0.33
CA PRO A 246 10.17 17.36 0.87
C PRO A 246 11.49 17.65 1.59
N GLU A 247 11.56 18.81 2.25
CA GLU A 247 12.73 19.24 3.04
C GLU A 247 13.09 18.26 4.16
N THR A 248 12.15 17.39 4.56
CA THR A 248 12.38 16.32 5.53
C THR A 248 13.50 15.38 5.10
N VAL A 249 13.71 15.13 3.80
CA VAL A 249 14.81 14.30 3.31
C VAL A 249 16.16 14.97 3.59
N GLY A 250 16.28 16.29 3.41
CA GLY A 250 17.50 17.04 3.70
C GLY A 250 17.94 16.99 5.17
N ARG A 251 17.04 16.59 6.09
CA ARG A 251 17.36 16.43 7.52
C ARG A 251 17.86 15.03 7.89
N VAL A 252 17.85 14.07 6.97
CA VAL A 252 18.36 12.71 7.19
C VAL A 252 19.85 12.67 6.86
N THR A 253 20.66 13.26 7.73
CA THR A 253 22.07 13.62 7.45
C THR A 253 23.03 12.44 7.29
N ARG A 254 22.60 11.21 7.62
CA ARG A 254 23.40 9.98 7.45
C ARG A 254 23.20 9.29 6.09
N LEU A 255 22.33 9.82 5.23
CA LEU A 255 22.13 9.27 3.89
C LEU A 255 23.45 9.27 3.10
N LYS A 256 23.81 8.09 2.60
CA LYS A 256 24.98 7.83 1.74
C LYS A 256 24.57 7.59 0.30
N ILE A 257 23.42 6.94 0.09
CA ILE A 257 22.85 6.60 -1.20
C ILE A 257 21.43 7.18 -1.26
N LEU A 258 21.15 7.95 -2.31
CA LEU A 258 19.84 8.53 -2.56
C LEU A 258 19.49 8.35 -4.03
N ASN A 259 18.33 7.74 -4.30
CA ASN A 259 17.75 7.66 -5.63
C ASN A 259 16.40 8.38 -5.65
N VAL A 260 16.26 9.44 -6.46
CA VAL A 260 15.07 10.30 -6.48
C VAL A 260 14.74 10.78 -7.88
N MET A 261 13.46 11.13 -8.11
CA MET A 261 13.04 11.72 -9.38
C MET A 261 13.20 13.24 -9.48
N ALA A 262 13.25 13.90 -8.33
CA ALA A 262 13.34 15.35 -8.21
C ALA A 262 14.29 15.71 -7.07
N LEU A 263 15.12 16.73 -7.29
CA LEU A 263 16.08 17.21 -6.29
C LEU A 263 15.46 18.33 -5.44
N PRO A 264 15.52 18.27 -4.10
CA PRO A 264 15.17 19.39 -3.25
C PRO A 264 16.29 20.42 -3.25
N THR A 265 15.94 21.68 -2.96
CA THR A 265 16.94 22.74 -2.72
C THR A 265 17.80 22.45 -1.48
N THR A 266 17.24 21.74 -0.50
CA THR A 266 17.91 21.34 0.76
C THR A 266 18.89 20.18 0.64
N ILE A 267 19.17 19.69 -0.57
CA ILE A 267 20.08 18.56 -0.78
C ILE A 267 21.51 18.84 -0.27
N SER A 268 21.95 20.11 -0.24
CA SER A 268 23.23 20.54 0.34
C SER A 268 23.42 20.14 1.81
N SER A 269 22.33 19.85 2.53
CA SER A 269 22.39 19.40 3.93
C SER A 269 22.88 17.96 4.07
N LEU A 270 22.83 17.15 3.01
CA LEU A 270 23.23 15.75 3.00
C LEU A 270 24.74 15.58 2.82
N LYS A 271 25.53 16.11 3.77
CA LYS A 271 27.00 16.11 3.69
C LYS A 271 27.65 14.71 3.69
N ALA A 272 26.92 13.68 4.14
CA ALA A 272 27.37 12.29 4.12
C ALA A 272 27.08 11.58 2.79
N LEU A 273 26.38 12.23 1.85
CA LEU A 273 25.96 11.60 0.60
C LEU A 273 27.18 11.30 -0.28
N THR A 274 27.26 10.05 -0.72
CA THR A 274 28.38 9.52 -1.53
C THR A 274 27.93 9.10 -2.93
N LYS A 275 26.67 8.67 -3.06
CA LYS A 275 26.06 8.29 -4.33
C LYS A 275 24.71 8.98 -4.44
N LEU A 276 24.53 9.69 -5.54
CA LEU A 276 23.26 10.29 -5.90
C LEU A 276 22.90 9.81 -7.29
N ASP A 277 21.77 9.12 -7.36
CA ASP A 277 21.20 8.68 -8.62
C ASP A 277 19.92 9.48 -8.90
N VAL A 278 19.91 10.18 -10.03
CA VAL A 278 18.72 10.85 -10.55
C VAL A 278 18.56 10.56 -12.04
N HIS A 279 18.92 9.35 -12.47
CA HIS A 279 18.78 8.91 -13.85
C HIS A 279 17.31 8.88 -14.30
N SER A 280 17.08 9.00 -15.62
CA SER A 280 15.76 8.84 -16.25
C SER A 280 14.67 9.78 -15.71
N ASN A 281 15.06 11.02 -15.40
CA ASN A 281 14.15 12.05 -14.91
C ASN A 281 13.89 13.14 -15.95
N GLN A 282 13.05 14.10 -15.59
CA GLN A 282 12.68 15.24 -16.44
C GLN A 282 13.39 16.53 -15.99
N LEU A 283 14.55 16.43 -15.34
CA LEU A 283 15.26 17.60 -14.82
C LEU A 283 15.74 18.47 -15.99
N ILE A 284 15.41 19.76 -15.92
CA ILE A 284 15.84 20.78 -16.89
C ILE A 284 17.07 21.52 -16.35
N ASN A 285 17.07 21.81 -15.05
CA ASN A 285 18.13 22.49 -14.33
C ASN A 285 18.46 21.72 -13.05
N LEU A 286 19.70 21.83 -12.59
CA LEU A 286 20.14 21.33 -11.29
C LEU A 286 20.33 22.51 -10.33
N PRO A 287 20.04 22.34 -9.03
CA PRO A 287 20.26 23.39 -8.05
C PRO A 287 21.76 23.60 -7.81
N GLU A 288 22.18 24.87 -7.64
CA GLU A 288 23.56 25.22 -7.24
C GLU A 288 23.94 24.59 -5.88
N SER A 289 22.95 24.25 -5.05
CA SER A 289 23.19 23.57 -3.77
C SER A 289 23.76 22.16 -3.92
N LEU A 290 23.71 21.56 -5.12
CA LEU A 290 24.28 20.24 -5.37
C LEU A 290 25.81 20.23 -5.29
N GLY A 291 26.48 21.32 -5.66
CA GLY A 291 27.94 21.41 -5.57
C GLY A 291 28.49 21.43 -4.13
N GLU A 292 27.64 21.61 -3.12
CA GLU A 292 28.04 21.52 -1.71
C GLU A 292 28.23 20.07 -1.21
N LEU A 293 27.90 19.07 -2.04
CA LEU A 293 28.06 17.65 -1.73
C LEU A 293 29.50 17.17 -1.93
N ILE A 294 30.42 17.69 -1.12
CA ILE A 294 31.88 17.44 -1.25
C ILE A 294 32.32 15.96 -1.10
N ASN A 295 31.44 15.10 -0.58
CA ASN A 295 31.71 13.66 -0.42
C ASN A 295 31.09 12.81 -1.53
N LEU A 296 30.45 13.43 -2.52
CA LEU A 296 29.83 12.74 -3.63
C LEU A 296 30.93 12.10 -4.51
N THR A 297 30.81 10.79 -4.73
CA THR A 297 31.73 9.97 -5.51
C THR A 297 31.09 9.40 -6.77
N HIS A 298 29.77 9.43 -6.83
CA HIS A 298 28.99 8.94 -7.94
C HIS A 298 27.76 9.82 -8.11
N LEU A 299 27.64 10.43 -9.28
CA LEU A 299 26.52 11.26 -9.67
C LEU A 299 25.98 10.80 -11.02
N ASP A 300 24.83 10.13 -11.02
CA ASP A 300 24.16 9.74 -12.27
C ASP A 300 23.08 10.75 -12.66
N LEU A 301 23.35 11.49 -13.73
CA LEU A 301 22.46 12.49 -14.33
C LEU A 301 21.90 12.04 -15.69
N ARG A 302 22.14 10.80 -16.11
CA ARG A 302 21.80 10.31 -17.45
C ARG A 302 20.29 10.34 -17.70
N ALA A 303 19.91 10.41 -18.98
CA ALA A 303 18.50 10.42 -19.40
C ALA A 303 17.65 11.52 -18.73
N ASN A 304 18.25 12.71 -18.55
CA ASN A 304 17.55 13.95 -18.19
C ASN A 304 17.46 14.94 -19.37
N ARG A 305 16.83 16.10 -19.16
CA ARG A 305 16.70 17.17 -20.15
C ARG A 305 17.54 18.40 -19.79
N LEU A 306 18.72 18.16 -19.21
CA LEU A 306 19.58 19.21 -18.67
C LEU A 306 20.08 20.13 -19.78
N ARG A 307 19.93 21.44 -19.58
CA ARG A 307 20.47 22.46 -20.50
C ARG A 307 21.92 22.80 -20.21
N SER A 308 22.28 22.79 -18.93
CA SER A 308 23.61 23.13 -18.45
C SER A 308 23.85 22.53 -17.07
N LEU A 309 25.12 22.41 -16.69
CA LEU A 309 25.52 22.09 -15.32
C LEU A 309 25.75 23.38 -14.53
N PRO A 310 25.43 23.42 -13.23
CA PRO A 310 25.63 24.59 -12.38
C PRO A 310 27.11 24.82 -12.09
N ALA A 311 27.49 26.08 -11.83
CA ALA A 311 28.90 26.46 -11.66
C ALA A 311 29.53 25.85 -10.41
N SER A 312 28.72 25.61 -9.38
CA SER A 312 29.11 24.93 -8.14
C SER A 312 29.69 23.51 -8.33
N PHE A 313 29.50 22.86 -9.49
CA PHE A 313 30.09 21.54 -9.75
C PHE A 313 31.61 21.53 -9.72
N VAL A 314 32.27 22.69 -9.88
CA VAL A 314 33.72 22.82 -9.68
C VAL A 314 34.15 22.35 -8.27
N LYS A 315 33.26 22.39 -7.28
CA LYS A 315 33.51 21.93 -5.91
C LYS A 315 33.43 20.39 -5.76
N LEU A 316 32.80 19.69 -6.69
CA LEU A 316 32.66 18.23 -6.68
C LEU A 316 33.95 17.58 -7.17
N THR A 317 34.96 17.54 -6.30
CA THR A 317 36.30 17.04 -6.65
C THR A 317 36.39 15.51 -6.75
N LYS A 318 35.35 14.79 -6.30
CA LYS A 318 35.33 13.33 -6.19
C LYS A 318 34.26 12.65 -7.07
N ALA A 319 33.34 13.42 -7.66
CA ALA A 319 32.10 12.92 -8.28
C ALA A 319 32.23 12.60 -9.77
#